data_AF-A0A518K301-F1
#
_entry.id   AF-A0A518K301-F1
#
_cell.length_a   1.000
_cell.length_b   1.000
_cell.length_c   1.000
_cell.angle_alpha   90.00
_cell.angle_beta   90.00
_cell.angle_gamma   90.00
#
_symmetry.space_group_name_H-M   'P 1'
#
loop_
_entity.id
_entity.type
_entity.pdbx_description
1 polymer ?
#
loop_
_entity_poly.entity_id
_entity_poly.type
_entity_poly.pdbx_seq_one_letter_code
_entity_poly.pdbx_strand_id
1 'polypeptide(L)'
;MGIYDRDYERSYDTGSGWRDSYGGGRGGGFASWTANSKLLAVIAGVYVAQVLLNRPLQGQFSDYLSLPADVWREPWRVYSLATYALLHSTQNVFHVLFNGLALFFFGRIIEMRLGGREYLTFFFAAAIFAGLTWCVVENITSGGNPRGILLGASGGIAGILVLFALWYPHVQVYLMGILPVPAWVMAILFLAQDIMGAVKQSGDVAYTAHLGGAFFGFVYFRYGMRLSDSLPRWNNGPGKGGVGKSFKSLLKRKPNLRVHRNDDDDDSATSDPAEDRVDEILRKIQAHGQASLTREEQRILEQASRRYKQRRP
;
A
#
# COMPACT_ATOMS: atom_id res chain seq x y z
N MET A 1 12.60 42.70 10.46
CA MET A 1 13.03 41.29 10.34
C MET A 1 11.97 40.45 11.05
N GLY A 2 11.26 39.49 10.47
CA GLY A 2 11.14 38.98 9.11
C GLY A 2 9.95 38.01 9.17
N ILE A 3 9.05 38.07 8.18
CA ILE A 3 7.73 37.43 8.14
C ILE A 3 7.83 35.92 7.79
N TYR A 4 8.85 35.21 8.28
CA TYR A 4 9.14 33.83 7.82
C TYR A 4 9.39 32.76 8.90
N ASP A 5 9.28 33.06 10.19
CA ASP A 5 9.47 32.03 11.24
C ASP A 5 8.16 31.64 11.93
N ARG A 6 7.23 31.04 11.17
CA ARG A 6 6.05 30.35 11.71
C ARG A 6 5.83 28.99 11.05
N ASP A 7 5.95 27.96 11.90
CA ASP A 7 5.05 26.80 11.99
C ASP A 7 4.82 25.94 10.74
N TYR A 8 5.66 24.92 10.55
CA TYR A 8 5.40 23.78 9.65
C TYR A 8 5.18 22.44 10.36
N GLU A 9 4.75 22.43 11.63
CA GLU A 9 4.25 21.19 12.27
C GLU A 9 2.77 21.32 12.60
N ARG A 10 1.96 21.34 11.53
CA ARG A 10 0.54 21.02 11.64
C ARG A 10 0.41 19.51 11.59
N SER A 11 0.29 18.91 12.78
CA SER A 11 -0.12 17.51 12.96
C SER A 11 -1.39 17.23 12.17
N TYR A 12 -1.26 16.45 11.10
CA TYR A 12 -2.41 15.77 10.48
C TYR A 12 -2.83 14.63 11.42
N ASP A 13 -3.68 14.96 12.38
CA ASP A 13 -4.55 13.97 13.01
C ASP A 13 -5.65 13.61 11.99
N THR A 14 -5.31 12.72 11.05
CA THR A 14 -6.30 11.98 10.30
C THR A 14 -6.51 10.66 11.01
N GLY A 15 -7.49 10.66 11.92
CA GLY A 15 -8.02 9.47 12.54
C GLY A 15 -8.44 8.43 11.50
N SER A 16 -7.58 7.45 11.23
CA SER A 16 -7.92 6.04 11.00
C SER A 16 -6.66 5.26 10.60
N GLY A 17 -6.26 4.30 11.44
CA GLY A 17 -5.46 3.14 11.02
C GLY A 17 -3.94 3.16 11.25
N TRP A 18 -3.37 4.14 11.95
CA TRP A 18 -1.91 4.26 12.13
C TRP A 18 -1.33 3.59 13.39
N ARG A 19 -2.08 2.72 14.07
CA ARG A 19 -1.69 2.24 15.42
C ARG A 19 -0.99 0.90 15.51
N ASP A 20 -0.71 0.21 14.40
CA ASP A 20 -0.22 -1.19 14.47
C ASP A 20 1.22 -1.45 13.99
N SER A 21 2.02 -0.45 13.59
CA SER A 21 3.40 -0.73 13.10
C SER A 21 4.55 -0.29 14.01
N TYR A 22 4.30 0.46 15.08
CA TYR A 22 5.37 0.88 16.01
C TYR A 22 4.91 0.82 17.47
N GLY A 23 4.29 -0.30 17.85
CA GLY A 23 4.14 -0.68 19.25
C GLY A 23 5.45 -1.30 19.73
N GLY A 24 6.18 -0.59 20.59
CA GLY A 24 7.38 -1.07 21.27
C GLY A 24 7.12 -2.37 22.03
N GLY A 25 7.30 -3.48 21.34
CA GLY A 25 7.33 -4.83 21.91
C GLY A 25 8.58 -5.49 21.38
N ARG A 26 9.44 -5.97 22.30
CA ARG A 26 10.57 -6.88 22.02
C ARG A 26 10.07 -8.22 21.46
N GLY A 27 9.48 -8.20 20.27
CA GLY A 27 9.12 -9.36 19.49
C GLY A 27 10.08 -9.49 18.31
N GLY A 28 11.30 -9.97 18.56
CA GLY A 28 12.23 -10.32 17.50
C GLY A 28 11.68 -11.52 16.73
N GLY A 29 11.10 -11.29 15.54
CA GLY A 29 10.56 -12.36 14.70
C GLY A 29 9.88 -11.87 13.44
N PHE A 30 9.48 -12.79 12.56
CA PHE A 30 8.84 -12.52 11.26
C PHE A 30 7.59 -11.63 11.35
N ALA A 31 6.96 -11.53 12.53
CA ALA A 31 5.82 -10.64 12.76
C ALA A 31 6.15 -9.15 12.59
N SER A 32 7.37 -8.70 12.94
CA SER A 32 7.79 -7.30 12.83
C SER A 32 8.23 -6.89 11.42
N TRP A 33 8.34 -7.86 10.49
CA TRP A 33 8.79 -7.59 9.14
C TRP A 33 7.70 -6.92 8.31
N THR A 34 8.13 -5.99 7.45
CA THR A 34 7.24 -5.36 6.46
C THR A 34 6.74 -6.41 5.48
N ALA A 35 5.57 -6.17 4.87
CA ALA A 35 4.99 -7.05 3.87
C ALA A 35 5.91 -7.25 2.66
N ASN A 36 6.61 -6.20 2.22
CA ASN A 36 7.62 -6.30 1.18
C ASN A 36 8.81 -7.18 1.58
N SER A 37 9.28 -7.07 2.81
CA SER A 37 10.38 -7.90 3.32
C SER A 37 9.98 -9.39 3.37
N LYS A 38 8.72 -9.67 3.73
CA LYS A 38 8.15 -11.03 3.70
C LYS A 38 8.06 -11.55 2.27
N LEU A 39 7.58 -10.75 1.32
CA LEU A 39 7.53 -11.11 -0.10
C LEU A 39 8.93 -11.44 -0.65
N LEU A 40 9.92 -10.60 -0.37
CA LEU A 40 11.32 -10.84 -0.74
C LEU A 40 11.86 -12.15 -0.16
N ALA A 41 11.61 -12.43 1.12
CA ALA A 41 12.03 -13.67 1.75
C ALA A 41 11.36 -14.90 1.13
N VAL A 42 10.07 -14.80 0.79
CA VAL A 42 9.35 -15.89 0.09
C VAL A 42 9.94 -16.11 -1.30
N ILE A 43 10.17 -15.06 -2.09
CA ILE A 43 10.79 -15.17 -3.42
C ILE A 43 12.18 -15.81 -3.31
N ALA A 44 13.01 -15.37 -2.37
CA ALA A 44 14.34 -15.94 -2.14
C ALA A 44 14.27 -17.41 -1.72
N GLY A 45 13.36 -17.76 -0.80
CA GLY A 45 13.14 -19.14 -0.35
C GLY A 45 12.66 -20.05 -1.48
N VAL A 46 11.71 -19.59 -2.29
CA VAL A 46 11.24 -20.30 -3.48
C VAL A 46 12.38 -20.48 -4.49
N TYR A 47 13.20 -19.45 -4.73
CA TYR A 47 14.34 -19.56 -5.63
C TYR A 47 15.36 -20.59 -5.15
N VAL A 48 15.69 -20.62 -3.85
CA VAL A 48 16.53 -21.66 -3.26
C VAL A 48 15.91 -23.04 -3.45
N ALA A 49 14.60 -23.19 -3.22
CA ALA A 49 13.90 -24.44 -3.50
C ALA A 49 13.97 -24.84 -4.98
N GLN A 50 13.85 -23.89 -5.93
CA GLN A 50 14.04 -24.17 -7.36
C GLN A 50 15.45 -24.71 -7.64
N VAL A 51 16.49 -24.09 -7.08
CA VAL A 51 17.88 -24.52 -7.27
C VAL A 51 18.12 -25.94 -6.72
N LEU A 52 17.56 -26.26 -5.55
CA LEU A 52 17.76 -27.55 -4.89
C LEU A 52 16.89 -28.67 -5.50
N LEU A 53 15.65 -28.36 -5.88
CA LEU A 53 14.64 -29.37 -6.23
C LEU A 53 14.48 -29.57 -7.73
N ASN A 54 14.80 -28.60 -8.58
CA ASN A 54 14.59 -28.76 -10.03
C ASN A 54 15.45 -29.88 -10.64
N ARG A 55 16.70 -30.07 -10.18
CA ARG A 55 17.55 -31.16 -10.67
C ARG A 55 17.01 -32.56 -10.30
N PRO A 56 16.78 -32.87 -9.01
CA PRO A 56 16.28 -34.20 -8.64
C PRO A 56 14.86 -34.48 -9.15
N LEU A 57 14.03 -33.44 -9.30
CA LEU A 57 12.65 -33.59 -9.77
C LEU A 57 12.48 -33.31 -11.28
N GLN A 58 13.56 -33.28 -12.06
CA GLN A 58 13.53 -33.09 -13.51
C GLN A 58 12.69 -31.86 -13.96
N GLY A 59 12.73 -30.76 -13.20
CA GLY A 59 12.01 -29.51 -13.49
C GLY A 59 10.58 -29.43 -12.92
N GLN A 60 9.99 -30.54 -12.48
CA GLN A 60 8.58 -30.62 -12.07
C GLN A 60 8.20 -29.62 -10.97
N PHE A 61 9.13 -29.28 -10.07
CA PHE A 61 8.89 -28.28 -9.03
C PHE A 61 8.53 -26.90 -9.61
N SER A 62 9.28 -26.44 -10.60
CA SER A 62 9.00 -25.16 -11.26
C SER A 62 7.80 -25.28 -12.18
N ASP A 63 7.65 -26.40 -12.90
CA ASP A 63 6.54 -26.61 -13.83
C ASP A 63 5.19 -26.53 -13.12
N TYR A 64 5.08 -27.13 -11.93
CA TYR A 64 3.85 -27.10 -11.14
C TYR A 64 3.43 -25.68 -10.76
N LEU A 65 4.38 -24.82 -10.37
CA LEU A 65 4.11 -23.47 -9.88
C LEU A 65 4.09 -22.39 -10.99
N SER A 66 4.62 -22.71 -12.17
CA SER A 66 4.65 -21.83 -13.34
C SER A 66 3.29 -21.67 -14.01
N LEU A 67 3.11 -20.58 -14.74
CA LEU A 67 1.87 -20.29 -15.47
C LEU A 67 2.01 -20.75 -16.93
N PRO A 68 1.29 -21.80 -17.36
CA PRO A 68 1.23 -22.18 -18.77
C PRO A 68 0.36 -21.18 -19.54
N ALA A 69 0.70 -20.93 -20.80
CA ALA A 69 -0.08 -20.02 -21.64
C ALA A 69 -1.53 -20.51 -21.85
N ASP A 70 -1.75 -21.82 -21.89
CA ASP A 70 -3.05 -22.46 -22.05
C ASP A 70 -3.68 -22.89 -20.71
N VAL A 71 -3.45 -22.14 -19.63
CA VAL A 71 -4.03 -22.39 -18.29
C VAL A 71 -5.55 -22.63 -18.31
N TRP A 72 -6.26 -22.09 -19.29
CA TRP A 72 -7.70 -22.30 -19.51
C TRP A 72 -8.07 -23.77 -19.77
N ARG A 73 -7.15 -24.55 -20.35
CA ARG A 73 -7.30 -26.00 -20.59
C ARG A 73 -7.09 -26.82 -19.32
N GLU A 74 -6.46 -26.23 -18.31
CA GLU A 74 -6.15 -26.86 -17.03
C GLU A 74 -6.72 -26.03 -15.85
N PRO A 75 -8.06 -25.94 -15.68
CA PRO A 75 -8.70 -25.06 -14.71
C PRO A 75 -8.24 -25.28 -13.26
N TRP A 76 -7.81 -26.49 -12.93
CA TRP A 76 -7.26 -26.84 -11.62
C TRP A 76 -5.94 -26.12 -11.30
N ARG A 77 -5.25 -25.55 -12.29
CA ARG A 77 -4.03 -24.74 -12.13
C ARG A 77 -4.30 -23.26 -11.93
N VAL A 78 -5.51 -22.84 -11.53
CA VAL A 78 -5.81 -21.42 -11.26
C VAL A 78 -4.84 -20.76 -10.27
N TYR A 79 -4.25 -21.53 -9.35
CA TYR A 79 -3.22 -21.04 -8.42
C TYR A 79 -1.96 -20.53 -9.15
N SER A 80 -1.66 -21.07 -10.35
CA SER A 80 -0.51 -20.67 -11.15
C SER A 80 -0.55 -19.20 -11.57
N LEU A 81 -1.75 -18.59 -11.65
CA LEU A 81 -1.93 -17.16 -11.90
C LEU A 81 -1.30 -16.26 -10.81
N ALA A 82 -1.05 -16.79 -9.62
CA ALA A 82 -0.37 -16.08 -8.54
C ALA A 82 1.02 -16.67 -8.24
N THR A 83 1.19 -17.99 -8.28
CA THR A 83 2.45 -18.63 -7.87
C THR A 83 3.59 -18.41 -8.85
N TYR A 84 3.30 -18.20 -10.14
CA TYR A 84 4.33 -17.93 -11.15
C TYR A 84 5.18 -16.69 -10.80
N ALA A 85 4.57 -15.71 -10.12
CA ALA A 85 5.22 -14.48 -9.70
C ALA A 85 6.30 -14.70 -8.63
N LEU A 86 6.34 -15.87 -7.99
CA LEU A 86 7.34 -16.24 -6.99
C LEU A 86 8.54 -16.98 -7.60
N LEU A 87 8.37 -17.56 -8.80
CA LEU A 87 9.42 -18.30 -9.50
C LEU A 87 10.34 -17.36 -10.28
N HIS A 88 11.61 -17.73 -10.41
CA HIS A 88 12.57 -17.04 -11.29
C HIS A 88 13.40 -18.04 -12.07
N SER A 89 14.05 -17.57 -13.15
CA SER A 89 14.91 -18.42 -13.97
C SER A 89 16.15 -18.84 -13.17
N THR A 90 16.38 -20.14 -13.05
CA THR A 90 17.57 -20.70 -12.39
C THR A 90 18.82 -20.61 -13.28
N GLN A 91 18.65 -20.39 -14.58
CA GLN A 91 19.75 -20.21 -15.53
C GLN A 91 20.31 -18.79 -15.49
N ASN A 92 19.52 -17.81 -15.06
CA ASN A 92 19.91 -16.41 -14.97
C ASN A 92 19.64 -15.84 -13.57
N VAL A 93 20.65 -15.88 -12.70
CA VAL A 93 20.59 -15.34 -11.33
C VAL A 93 20.27 -13.84 -11.31
N PHE A 94 20.67 -13.09 -12.34
CA PHE A 94 20.36 -11.67 -12.41
C PHE A 94 18.85 -11.41 -12.51
N HIS A 95 18.06 -12.38 -13.01
CA HIS A 95 16.60 -12.24 -13.06
C HIS A 95 16.01 -12.10 -11.66
N VAL A 96 16.36 -12.97 -10.69
CA VAL A 96 15.87 -12.84 -9.31
C VAL A 96 16.51 -11.64 -8.60
N LEU A 97 17.78 -11.34 -8.88
CA LEU A 97 18.49 -10.21 -8.28
C LEU A 97 17.83 -8.87 -8.61
N PHE A 98 17.57 -8.58 -9.90
CA PHE A 98 16.99 -7.30 -10.31
C PHE A 98 15.53 -7.15 -9.88
N ASN A 99 14.74 -8.24 -9.88
CA ASN A 99 13.39 -8.20 -9.31
C ASN A 99 13.43 -7.93 -7.80
N GLY A 100 14.35 -8.59 -7.08
CA GLY A 100 14.57 -8.34 -5.66
C GLY A 100 15.00 -6.91 -5.37
N LEU A 101 15.90 -6.34 -6.18
CA LEU A 101 16.35 -4.95 -6.06
C LEU A 101 15.20 -3.96 -6.30
N ALA A 102 14.38 -4.22 -7.32
CA ALA A 102 13.22 -3.39 -7.62
C ALA A 102 12.19 -3.41 -6.47
N LEU A 103 11.88 -4.58 -5.93
CA LEU A 103 11.02 -4.70 -4.75
C LEU A 103 11.64 -4.05 -3.51
N PHE A 104 12.96 -4.18 -3.31
CA PHE A 104 13.66 -3.58 -2.18
C PHE A 104 13.55 -2.04 -2.19
N PHE A 105 13.83 -1.40 -3.33
CA PHE A 105 13.78 0.06 -3.44
C PHE A 105 12.36 0.60 -3.62
N PHE A 106 11.66 0.15 -4.67
CA PHE A 106 10.36 0.71 -5.02
C PHE A 106 9.23 0.09 -4.22
N GLY A 107 9.26 -1.24 -4.04
CA GLY A 107 8.25 -1.96 -3.27
C GLY A 107 8.10 -1.42 -1.85
N ARG A 108 9.21 -1.10 -1.17
CA ARG A 108 9.17 -0.47 0.16
C ARG A 108 8.51 0.91 0.16
N ILE A 109 8.81 1.75 -0.82
CA ILE A 109 8.21 3.10 -0.92
C ILE A 109 6.71 3.00 -1.16
N ILE A 110 6.29 2.11 -2.06
CA ILE A 110 4.87 1.87 -2.34
C ILE A 110 4.17 1.26 -1.12
N GLU A 111 4.80 0.31 -0.42
CA GLU A 111 4.28 -0.26 0.82
C GLU A 111 4.02 0.82 1.88
N MET A 112 4.95 1.76 2.08
CA MET A 112 4.77 2.85 3.05
C MET A 112 3.57 3.74 2.72
N ARG A 113 3.22 3.87 1.44
CA ARG A 113 2.08 4.69 1.00
C ARG A 113 0.75 3.94 1.06
N LEU A 114 0.73 2.66 0.69
CA LEU A 114 -0.49 1.85 0.64
C LEU A 114 -0.83 1.15 1.96
N GLY A 115 0.18 0.87 2.78
CA GLY A 115 0.11 -0.09 3.88
C GLY A 115 0.33 -1.53 3.40
N GLY A 116 0.84 -2.39 4.29
CA GLY A 116 1.31 -3.74 3.92
C GLY A 116 0.26 -4.66 3.31
N ARG A 117 -0.99 -4.58 3.77
CA ARG A 117 -2.08 -5.42 3.24
C ARG A 117 -2.46 -5.04 1.82
N GLU A 118 -2.73 -3.76 1.58
CA GLU A 118 -3.06 -3.23 0.26
C GLU A 118 -1.90 -3.42 -0.71
N TYR A 119 -0.66 -3.24 -0.26
CA TYR A 119 0.54 -3.50 -1.06
C TYR A 119 0.59 -4.93 -1.61
N LEU A 120 0.40 -5.94 -0.74
CA LEU A 120 0.41 -7.34 -1.19
C LEU A 120 -0.78 -7.64 -2.11
N THR A 121 -1.96 -7.13 -1.78
CA THR A 121 -3.15 -7.30 -2.64
C THR A 121 -2.92 -6.68 -4.01
N PHE A 122 -2.35 -5.48 -4.07
CA PHE A 122 -1.99 -4.81 -5.30
C PHE A 122 -0.95 -5.60 -6.09
N PHE A 123 0.14 -6.03 -5.46
CA PHE A 123 1.21 -6.79 -6.12
C PHE A 123 0.66 -8.06 -6.79
N PHE A 124 -0.11 -8.86 -6.06
CA PHE A 124 -0.69 -10.10 -6.61
C PHE A 124 -1.80 -9.82 -7.64
N ALA A 125 -2.63 -8.78 -7.45
CA ALA A 125 -3.62 -8.42 -8.46
C ALA A 125 -2.96 -7.96 -9.78
N ALA A 126 -1.90 -7.16 -9.69
CA ALA A 126 -1.09 -6.74 -10.82
C ALA A 126 -0.42 -7.93 -11.51
N ALA A 127 0.14 -8.87 -10.74
CA ALA A 127 0.72 -10.10 -11.28
C ALA A 127 -0.35 -10.99 -11.96
N ILE A 128 -1.51 -11.20 -11.35
CA ILE A 128 -2.61 -11.96 -11.96
C ILE A 128 -3.02 -11.31 -13.28
N PHE A 129 -3.21 -10.00 -13.31
CA PHE A 129 -3.59 -9.28 -14.53
C PHE A 129 -2.49 -9.36 -15.61
N ALA A 130 -1.23 -9.27 -15.21
CA ALA A 130 -0.08 -9.46 -16.09
C ALA A 130 -0.06 -10.87 -16.72
N GLY A 131 -0.21 -11.91 -15.90
CA GLY A 131 -0.26 -13.30 -16.34
C GLY A 131 -1.43 -13.55 -17.30
N LEU A 132 -2.63 -13.06 -16.99
CA LEU A 132 -3.80 -13.16 -17.88
C LEU A 132 -3.56 -12.46 -19.22
N THR A 133 -2.99 -11.26 -19.19
CA THR A 133 -2.63 -10.51 -20.42
C THR A 133 -1.68 -11.32 -21.28
N TRP A 134 -0.63 -11.88 -20.68
CA TRP A 134 0.33 -12.72 -21.39
C TRP A 134 -0.31 -13.99 -21.95
N CYS A 135 -1.13 -14.72 -21.17
CA CYS A 135 -1.85 -15.90 -21.66
C CYS A 135 -2.71 -15.58 -22.89
N VAL A 136 -3.46 -14.47 -22.86
CA VAL A 136 -4.30 -14.05 -23.99
C VAL A 136 -3.45 -13.75 -25.22
N VAL A 137 -2.39 -12.95 -25.08
CA VAL A 137 -1.53 -12.56 -26.21
C VAL A 137 -0.79 -13.77 -26.79
N GLU A 138 -0.27 -14.65 -25.94
CA GLU A 138 0.46 -15.86 -26.37
C GLU A 138 -0.46 -16.83 -27.13
N ASN A 139 -1.71 -17.01 -26.68
CA ASN A 139 -2.68 -17.84 -27.40
C ASN A 139 -3.03 -17.27 -28.78
N ILE A 140 -3.20 -15.96 -28.89
CA ILE A 140 -3.50 -15.29 -30.16
C ILE A 140 -2.32 -15.40 -31.13
N THR A 141 -1.12 -15.08 -30.65
CA THR A 141 0.10 -15.04 -31.48
C THR A 141 0.59 -16.44 -31.87
N SER A 142 0.32 -17.47 -31.06
CA SER A 142 0.65 -18.87 -31.34
C SER A 142 -0.44 -19.64 -32.10
N GLY A 143 -1.47 -18.97 -32.61
CA GLY A 143 -2.56 -19.62 -33.36
C GLY A 143 -3.32 -20.68 -32.55
N GLY A 144 -3.46 -20.47 -31.23
CA GLY A 144 -4.17 -21.38 -30.33
C GLY A 144 -3.37 -22.60 -29.85
N ASN A 145 -2.07 -22.70 -30.16
CA ASN A 145 -1.20 -23.77 -29.69
C ASN A 145 0.04 -23.23 -28.96
N PRO A 146 -0.13 -22.47 -27.87
CA PRO A 146 0.99 -21.88 -27.18
C PRO A 146 1.83 -22.94 -26.46
N ARG A 147 3.15 -22.73 -26.40
CA ARG A 147 4.10 -23.56 -25.65
C ARG A 147 4.86 -22.79 -24.57
N GLY A 148 4.58 -21.49 -24.46
CA GLY A 148 5.21 -20.61 -23.50
C GLY A 148 4.86 -21.00 -22.06
N ILE A 149 5.83 -20.76 -21.18
CA ILE A 149 5.67 -20.83 -19.72
C ILE A 149 6.09 -19.49 -19.15
N LEU A 150 5.27 -18.91 -18.29
CA LEU A 150 5.55 -17.67 -17.60
C LEU A 150 6.04 -17.92 -16.16
N LEU A 151 7.08 -17.21 -15.78
CA LEU A 151 7.64 -17.15 -14.43
C LEU A 151 8.27 -15.77 -14.19
N GLY A 152 8.18 -15.26 -12.97
CA GLY A 152 8.82 -14.00 -12.58
C GLY A 152 7.87 -12.99 -11.92
N ALA A 153 8.39 -12.29 -10.90
CA ALA A 153 7.67 -11.23 -10.19
C ALA A 153 7.45 -9.95 -11.04
N SER A 154 8.09 -9.88 -12.21
CA SER A 154 8.27 -8.67 -13.00
C SER A 154 6.95 -8.02 -13.46
N GLY A 155 5.90 -8.80 -13.71
CA GLY A 155 4.56 -8.26 -14.02
C GLY A 155 3.97 -7.45 -12.86
N GLY A 156 4.06 -7.97 -11.63
CA GLY A 156 3.64 -7.23 -10.43
C GLY A 156 4.52 -6.02 -10.15
N ILE A 157 5.83 -6.16 -10.38
CA ILE A 157 6.80 -5.06 -10.24
C ILE A 157 6.57 -3.95 -11.28
N ALA A 158 6.17 -4.28 -12.52
CA ALA A 158 5.82 -3.28 -13.52
C ALA A 158 4.67 -2.38 -13.02
N GLY A 159 3.66 -2.97 -12.38
CA GLY A 159 2.60 -2.20 -11.71
C GLY A 159 3.14 -1.29 -10.58
N ILE A 160 4.05 -1.81 -9.74
CA ILE A 160 4.70 -1.03 -8.67
C ILE A 160 5.50 0.16 -9.25
N LEU A 161 6.25 -0.06 -10.33
CA LEU A 161 7.05 0.97 -10.99
C LEU A 161 6.18 2.07 -11.59
N VAL A 162 5.04 1.71 -12.19
CA VAL A 162 4.06 2.68 -12.67
C VAL A 162 3.48 3.49 -11.52
N LEU A 163 3.06 2.87 -10.42
CA LEU A 163 2.60 3.60 -9.23
C LEU A 163 3.67 4.55 -8.68
N PHE A 164 4.91 4.10 -8.64
CA PHE A 164 6.04 4.91 -8.18
C PHE A 164 6.23 6.13 -9.08
N ALA A 165 6.25 5.95 -10.40
CA ALA A 165 6.41 7.06 -11.35
C ALA A 165 5.22 8.04 -11.34
N LEU A 166 4.00 7.58 -11.05
CA LEU A 166 2.82 8.43 -10.98
C LEU A 166 2.75 9.23 -9.67
N TRP A 167 3.14 8.66 -8.53
CA TRP A 167 3.16 9.36 -7.25
C TRP A 167 4.42 10.21 -7.01
N TYR A 168 5.55 9.81 -7.60
CA TYR A 168 6.85 10.41 -7.37
C TYR A 168 7.58 10.75 -8.70
N PRO A 169 6.93 11.46 -9.65
CA PRO A 169 7.43 11.59 -11.02
C PRO A 169 8.83 12.21 -11.10
N HIS A 170 9.12 13.20 -10.27
CA HIS A 170 10.38 13.97 -10.31
C HIS A 170 11.49 13.40 -9.40
N VAL A 171 11.24 12.30 -8.68
CA VAL A 171 12.29 11.65 -7.89
C VAL A 171 13.35 11.07 -8.83
N GLN A 172 14.62 11.35 -8.54
CA GLN A 172 15.75 10.85 -9.31
C GLN A 172 16.03 9.39 -8.91
N VAL A 173 15.97 8.49 -9.90
CA VAL A 173 16.34 7.09 -9.77
C VAL A 173 17.68 6.89 -10.48
N TYR A 174 18.65 6.30 -9.79
CA TYR A 174 19.95 6.01 -10.39
C TYR A 174 19.91 4.66 -11.12
N LEU A 175 19.81 4.70 -12.45
CA LEU A 175 19.92 3.51 -13.29
C LEU A 175 21.31 2.89 -13.12
N MET A 176 21.33 1.62 -12.71
CA MET A 176 22.56 0.86 -12.38
C MET A 176 23.46 1.57 -11.36
N GLY A 177 22.90 2.47 -10.54
CA GLY A 177 23.67 3.25 -9.56
C GLY A 177 24.49 4.41 -10.14
N ILE A 178 24.39 4.69 -11.46
CA ILE A 178 25.27 5.65 -12.13
C ILE A 178 24.48 6.83 -12.70
N LEU A 179 23.45 6.56 -13.53
CA LEU A 179 22.76 7.60 -14.28
C LEU A 179 21.47 8.04 -13.56
N PRO A 180 21.40 9.27 -13.00
CA PRO A 180 20.17 9.77 -12.42
C PRO A 180 19.14 10.07 -13.52
N VAL A 181 17.97 9.47 -13.39
CA VAL A 181 16.85 9.65 -14.32
C VAL A 181 15.58 9.91 -13.49
N PRO A 182 14.76 10.93 -13.83
CA PRO A 182 13.47 11.11 -13.18
C PRO A 182 12.59 9.87 -13.33
N ALA A 183 11.85 9.51 -12.28
CA ALA A 183 11.01 8.32 -12.25
C ALA A 183 10.04 8.23 -13.43
N TRP A 184 9.45 9.36 -13.86
CA TRP A 184 8.56 9.41 -15.02
C TRP A 184 9.27 9.04 -16.33
N VAL A 185 10.52 9.48 -16.52
CA VAL A 185 11.32 9.15 -17.71
C VAL A 185 11.67 7.67 -17.70
N MET A 186 12.11 7.15 -16.55
CA MET A 186 12.40 5.72 -16.38
C MET A 186 11.19 4.85 -16.75
N ALA A 187 9.99 5.21 -16.28
CA ALA A 187 8.79 4.46 -16.60
C ALA A 187 8.46 4.46 -18.11
N ILE A 188 8.63 5.61 -18.78
CA ILE A 188 8.45 5.69 -20.25
C ILE A 188 9.48 4.84 -20.98
N LEU A 189 10.74 4.89 -20.57
CA LEU A 189 11.82 4.10 -21.19
C LEU A 189 11.57 2.60 -21.04
N PHE A 190 11.18 2.13 -19.85
CA PHE A 190 10.83 0.73 -19.64
C PHE A 190 9.60 0.32 -20.45
N LEU A 191 8.56 1.15 -20.47
CA LEU A 191 7.36 0.87 -21.28
C LEU A 191 7.70 0.79 -22.78
N ALA A 192 8.51 1.71 -23.29
CA ALA A 192 8.96 1.70 -24.68
C ALA A 192 9.80 0.45 -25.01
N GLN A 193 10.68 0.04 -24.10
CA GLN A 193 11.45 -1.19 -24.25
C GLN A 193 10.54 -2.42 -24.28
N ASP A 194 9.55 -2.51 -23.38
CA ASP A 194 8.60 -3.62 -23.35
C ASP A 194 7.74 -3.67 -24.62
N ILE A 195 7.24 -2.53 -25.12
CA ILE A 195 6.51 -2.47 -26.39
C ILE A 195 7.39 -2.96 -27.54
N MET A 196 8.63 -2.48 -27.64
CA MET A 196 9.55 -2.89 -28.69
C MET A 196 9.87 -4.40 -28.62
N GLY A 197 10.10 -4.92 -27.41
CA GLY A 197 10.35 -6.35 -27.19
C GLY A 197 9.15 -7.22 -27.55
N ALA A 198 7.94 -6.79 -27.18
CA ALA A 198 6.69 -7.46 -27.52
C ALA A 198 6.46 -7.52 -29.04
N VAL A 199 6.72 -6.42 -29.77
CA VAL A 199 6.58 -6.36 -31.23
C VAL A 199 7.60 -7.24 -31.94
N LYS A 200 8.84 -7.26 -31.45
CA LYS A 200 9.93 -8.05 -32.06
C LYS A 200 9.88 -9.53 -31.69
N GLN A 201 9.03 -9.92 -30.73
CA GLN A 201 8.99 -11.27 -30.15
C GLN A 201 10.40 -11.79 -29.78
N SER A 202 11.23 -10.90 -29.22
CA SER A 202 12.67 -11.15 -29.10
C SER A 202 13.09 -11.54 -27.69
N GLY A 203 13.58 -12.77 -27.53
CA GLY A 203 14.18 -13.29 -26.30
C GLY A 203 13.17 -13.87 -25.30
N ASP A 204 13.69 -14.40 -24.19
CA ASP A 204 12.91 -15.14 -23.18
C ASP A 204 12.16 -14.23 -22.18
N VAL A 205 11.96 -12.96 -22.52
CA VAL A 205 11.33 -11.97 -21.63
C VAL A 205 9.86 -11.81 -21.98
N ALA A 206 8.98 -11.96 -20.99
CA ALA A 206 7.53 -11.83 -21.17
C ALA A 206 7.07 -10.37 -21.17
N TYR A 207 7.48 -9.59 -22.18
CA TYR A 207 7.19 -8.16 -22.28
C TYR A 207 5.69 -7.83 -22.18
N THR A 208 4.82 -8.67 -22.75
CA THR A 208 3.36 -8.48 -22.71
C THR A 208 2.80 -8.62 -21.28
N ALA A 209 3.43 -9.43 -20.43
CA ALA A 209 3.09 -9.50 -19.00
C ALA A 209 3.44 -8.17 -18.31
N HIS A 210 4.61 -7.59 -18.59
CA HIS A 210 4.99 -6.29 -18.02
C HIS A 210 4.02 -5.19 -18.43
N LEU A 211 3.62 -5.16 -19.72
CA LEU A 211 2.61 -4.21 -20.21
C LEU A 211 1.27 -4.37 -19.50
N GLY A 212 0.82 -5.61 -19.27
CA GLY A 212 -0.40 -5.90 -18.51
C GLY A 212 -0.30 -5.37 -17.07
N GLY A 213 0.80 -5.65 -16.37
CA GLY A 213 1.03 -5.16 -15.01
C GLY A 213 1.13 -3.64 -14.93
N ALA A 214 1.83 -3.00 -15.87
CA ALA A 214 1.93 -1.55 -15.99
C ALA A 214 0.56 -0.89 -16.22
N PHE A 215 -0.25 -1.46 -17.12
CA PHE A 215 -1.60 -1.00 -17.39
C PHE A 215 -2.50 -1.13 -16.15
N PHE A 216 -2.43 -2.26 -15.45
CA PHE A 216 -3.17 -2.43 -14.19
C PHE A 216 -2.76 -1.39 -13.14
N GLY A 217 -1.46 -1.11 -12.99
CA GLY A 217 -0.95 -0.07 -12.10
C GLY A 217 -1.50 1.32 -12.44
N PHE A 218 -1.55 1.66 -13.72
CA PHE A 218 -2.16 2.93 -14.18
C PHE A 218 -3.65 3.00 -13.85
N VAL A 219 -4.43 1.94 -14.13
CA VAL A 219 -5.87 1.87 -13.83
C VAL A 219 -6.09 1.99 -12.31
N TYR A 220 -5.31 1.28 -11.50
CA TYR A 220 -5.36 1.37 -10.04
C TYR A 220 -5.18 2.80 -9.55
N PHE A 221 -4.15 3.49 -10.05
CA PHE A 221 -3.91 4.89 -9.71
C PHE A 221 -5.06 5.80 -10.18
N ARG A 222 -5.48 5.65 -11.44
CA ARG A 222 -6.47 6.54 -12.08
C ARG A 222 -7.83 6.52 -11.41
N TYR A 223 -8.23 5.38 -10.85
CA TYR A 223 -9.51 5.21 -10.17
C TYR A 223 -9.40 5.23 -8.64
N GLY A 224 -8.20 5.41 -8.09
CA GLY A 224 -7.99 5.45 -6.63
C GLY A 224 -8.45 4.17 -5.93
N MET A 225 -8.22 3.01 -6.56
CA MET A 225 -8.75 1.73 -6.07
C MET A 225 -8.15 1.35 -4.71
N ARG A 226 -8.94 0.63 -3.91
CA ARG A 226 -8.48 -0.04 -2.68
C ARG A 226 -8.97 -1.48 -2.68
N LEU A 227 -8.09 -2.39 -3.07
CA LEU A 227 -8.44 -3.79 -3.33
C LEU A 227 -8.62 -4.59 -2.04
N SER A 228 -7.90 -4.22 -0.98
CA SER A 228 -7.95 -4.92 0.31
C SER A 228 -9.24 -4.68 1.09
N ASP A 229 -10.02 -3.65 0.74
CA ASP A 229 -11.34 -3.39 1.35
C ASP A 229 -12.36 -4.48 0.96
N SER A 230 -12.21 -5.07 -0.23
CA SER A 230 -13.04 -6.17 -0.72
C SER A 230 -12.65 -7.53 -0.15
N LEU A 231 -11.47 -7.66 0.45
CA LEU A 231 -11.00 -8.92 1.03
C LEU A 231 -11.47 -9.07 2.49
N PRO A 232 -11.84 -10.28 2.94
CA PRO A 232 -12.15 -10.52 4.34
C PRO A 232 -11.00 -10.10 5.26
N ARG A 233 -11.30 -9.31 6.29
CA ARG A 233 -10.33 -9.01 7.36
C ARG A 233 -10.22 -10.26 8.24
N TRP A 234 -9.18 -11.06 8.03
CA TRP A 234 -8.81 -12.12 8.96
C TRP A 234 -8.24 -11.47 10.23
N ASN A 235 -9.12 -11.21 11.20
CA ASN A 235 -8.72 -10.61 12.46
C ASN A 235 -8.06 -11.67 13.34
N ASN A 236 -6.72 -11.66 13.41
CA ASN A 236 -5.95 -12.51 14.32
C ASN A 236 -6.07 -12.01 15.76
N GLY A 237 -7.20 -12.34 16.40
CA GLY A 237 -7.36 -12.32 17.84
C GLY A 237 -7.86 -13.68 18.31
N PRO A 238 -7.34 -14.24 19.43
CA PRO A 238 -7.90 -15.46 19.98
C PRO A 238 -9.34 -15.16 20.41
N GLY A 239 -10.31 -15.79 19.73
CA GLY A 239 -11.72 -15.68 20.07
C GLY A 239 -12.43 -14.48 19.44
N LYS A 240 -12.84 -14.63 18.17
CA LYS A 240 -14.17 -14.23 17.63
C LYS A 240 -14.26 -14.58 16.14
N GLY A 241 -13.94 -15.82 15.79
CA GLY A 241 -14.51 -16.45 14.60
C GLY A 241 -16.00 -16.68 14.87
N GLY A 242 -16.88 -16.12 14.04
CA GLY A 242 -18.31 -16.27 14.24
C GLY A 242 -19.12 -15.40 13.31
N VAL A 243 -19.62 -16.03 12.25
CA VAL A 243 -20.63 -15.61 11.27
C VAL A 243 -21.95 -15.08 11.92
N GLY A 244 -22.04 -15.00 13.26
CA GLY A 244 -23.23 -14.56 14.00
C GLY A 244 -23.28 -13.08 14.43
N LYS A 245 -22.36 -12.20 14.01
CA LYS A 245 -22.39 -10.78 14.45
C LYS A 245 -23.33 -9.88 13.65
N SER A 246 -23.75 -10.28 12.44
CA SER A 246 -24.64 -9.45 11.62
C SER A 246 -26.08 -9.37 12.15
N PHE A 247 -26.53 -10.37 12.93
CA PHE A 247 -27.90 -10.38 13.47
C PHE A 247 -27.98 -9.79 14.89
N LYS A 248 -26.91 -9.89 15.70
CA LYS A 248 -26.87 -9.31 17.05
C LYS A 248 -26.65 -7.79 17.08
N SER A 249 -26.10 -7.19 16.01
CA SER A 249 -26.01 -5.73 15.88
C SER A 249 -27.35 -5.09 15.50
N LEU A 250 -28.25 -5.85 14.86
CA LEU A 250 -29.63 -5.43 14.57
C LEU A 250 -30.55 -5.53 15.81
N LEU A 251 -30.20 -6.38 16.78
CA LEU A 251 -30.94 -6.58 18.03
C LEU A 251 -30.35 -5.84 19.24
N LYS A 252 -29.20 -5.17 19.10
CA LYS A 252 -28.68 -4.31 20.17
C LYS A 252 -29.26 -2.91 20.05
N ARG A 253 -30.28 -2.66 20.86
CA ARG A 253 -30.72 -1.32 21.28
C ARG A 253 -29.48 -0.45 21.51
N LYS A 254 -29.43 0.74 20.89
CA LYS A 254 -28.37 1.73 21.10
C LYS A 254 -28.10 1.82 22.62
N PRO A 255 -26.89 1.53 23.11
CA PRO A 255 -26.60 1.84 24.50
C PRO A 255 -26.75 3.35 24.63
N ASN A 256 -27.61 3.79 25.54
CA ASN A 256 -27.68 5.20 25.89
C ASN A 256 -26.31 5.53 26.48
N LEU A 257 -25.49 6.26 25.72
CA LEU A 257 -24.20 6.73 26.18
C LEU A 257 -24.51 7.76 27.28
N ARG A 258 -24.66 7.27 28.51
CA ARG A 258 -24.43 8.10 29.67
C ARG A 258 -22.95 8.40 29.64
N VAL A 259 -22.64 9.59 29.14
CA VAL A 259 -21.34 10.23 29.33
C VAL A 259 -21.11 10.18 30.83
N HIS A 260 -20.24 9.29 31.30
CA HIS A 260 -19.54 9.57 32.55
C HIS A 260 -18.72 10.81 32.22
N ARG A 261 -19.28 11.97 32.56
CA ARG A 261 -18.44 13.05 33.05
C ARG A 261 -17.69 12.42 34.23
N ASN A 262 -16.39 12.67 34.33
CA ASN A 262 -15.79 12.51 35.63
C ASN A 262 -16.63 13.35 36.58
N ASP A 263 -17.16 12.73 37.62
CA ASP A 263 -17.95 13.39 38.68
C ASP A 263 -17.08 14.34 39.53
N ASP A 264 -15.96 14.82 38.98
CA ASP A 264 -15.12 15.88 39.53
C ASP A 264 -15.31 17.22 38.80
N ASP A 265 -16.10 17.27 37.71
CA ASP A 265 -16.40 18.51 36.95
C ASP A 265 -17.91 18.73 36.75
N ASP A 266 -18.75 18.26 37.69
CA ASP A 266 -20.20 18.54 37.68
C ASP A 266 -20.53 19.80 38.49
N ASP A 267 -20.09 20.95 37.98
CA ASP A 267 -20.61 22.27 38.34
C ASP A 267 -21.29 22.89 37.12
N SER A 268 -22.37 22.27 36.63
CA SER A 268 -23.34 22.97 35.78
C SER A 268 -24.53 23.45 36.60
N ALA A 269 -24.35 24.56 37.32
CA ALA A 269 -25.48 25.39 37.78
C ALA A 269 -25.13 26.88 38.07
N THR A 270 -23.96 27.37 37.67
CA THR A 270 -23.69 28.81 37.46
C THR A 270 -22.60 28.92 36.41
N SER A 271 -22.93 29.16 35.14
CA SER A 271 -21.90 29.65 34.21
C SER A 271 -21.38 30.95 34.80
N ASP A 272 -20.08 31.02 35.13
CA ASP A 272 -19.46 32.28 35.52
C ASP A 272 -19.72 33.25 34.38
N PRO A 273 -20.37 34.42 34.60
CA PRO A 273 -20.62 35.40 33.54
C PRO A 273 -19.35 35.75 32.74
N ALA A 274 -18.17 35.56 33.33
CA ALA A 274 -16.89 35.73 32.67
C ALA A 274 -16.58 34.65 31.61
N GLU A 275 -17.00 33.38 31.80
CA GLU A 275 -16.79 32.30 30.83
C GLU A 275 -17.72 32.43 29.63
N ASP A 276 -18.99 32.79 29.86
CA ASP A 276 -19.96 33.06 28.78
C ASP A 276 -19.49 34.20 27.86
N ARG A 277 -18.86 35.23 28.45
CA ARG A 277 -18.29 36.35 27.70
C ARG A 277 -17.08 35.93 26.86
N VAL A 278 -16.27 34.99 27.34
CA VAL A 278 -15.14 34.45 26.57
C VAL A 278 -15.64 33.67 25.35
N ASP A 279 -16.68 32.86 25.52
CA ASP A 279 -17.26 32.07 24.42
C ASP A 279 -17.90 32.96 23.33
N GLU A 280 -18.52 34.07 23.72
CA GLU A 280 -19.03 35.07 22.77
C GLU A 280 -17.88 35.68 21.94
N ILE A 281 -16.77 36.02 22.60
CA ILE A 281 -15.59 36.58 21.93
C ILE A 281 -14.96 35.53 20.99
N LEU A 282 -14.86 34.26 21.39
CA LEU A 282 -14.35 33.18 20.54
C LEU A 282 -15.21 33.00 19.28
N ARG A 283 -16.54 33.08 19.40
CA ARG A 283 -17.45 33.07 18.25
C ARG A 283 -17.21 34.25 17.31
N LYS A 284 -16.96 35.44 17.86
CA LYS A 284 -16.64 36.64 17.08
C LYS A 284 -15.32 36.48 16.30
N ILE A 285 -14.29 35.89 16.91
CA ILE A 285 -13.02 35.56 16.23
C ILE A 285 -13.27 34.57 15.09
N GLN A 286 -14.09 33.55 15.31
CA GLN A 286 -14.38 32.54 14.30
C GLN A 286 -15.09 33.15 13.08
N ALA A 287 -15.99 34.12 13.29
CA ALA A 287 -16.76 34.76 12.23
C ALA A 287 -15.99 35.87 11.49
N HIS A 288 -15.21 36.69 12.20
CA HIS A 288 -14.63 37.94 11.66
C HIS A 288 -13.11 38.05 11.79
N GLY A 289 -12.45 37.03 12.36
CA GLY A 289 -11.00 36.99 12.57
C GLY A 289 -10.54 37.76 13.80
N GLN A 290 -9.33 37.48 14.28
CA GLN A 290 -8.80 38.03 15.54
C GLN A 290 -8.61 39.56 15.52
N ALA A 291 -8.50 40.16 14.33
CA ALA A 291 -8.38 41.61 14.16
C ALA A 291 -9.67 42.38 14.48
N SER A 292 -10.82 41.70 14.58
CA SER A 292 -12.11 42.32 14.90
C SER A 292 -12.33 42.57 16.40
N LEU A 293 -11.34 42.24 17.24
CA LEU A 293 -11.43 42.34 18.69
C LEU A 293 -11.12 43.75 19.19
N THR A 294 -11.92 44.22 20.15
CA THR A 294 -11.61 45.44 20.88
C THR A 294 -10.48 45.20 21.90
N ARG A 295 -9.85 46.28 22.38
CA ARG A 295 -8.82 46.20 23.43
C ARG A 295 -9.34 45.60 24.74
N GLU A 296 -10.65 45.72 25.00
CA GLU A 296 -11.30 45.15 26.17
C GLU A 296 -11.52 43.63 26.00
N GLU A 297 -12.01 43.21 24.83
CA GLU A 297 -12.21 41.79 24.49
C GLU A 297 -10.89 41.01 24.49
N GLN A 298 -9.80 41.63 24.01
CA GLN A 298 -8.45 41.04 24.09
C GLN A 298 -7.99 40.82 25.53
N ARG A 299 -8.23 41.78 26.44
CA ARG A 299 -7.85 41.65 27.86
C ARG A 299 -8.64 40.54 28.55
N ILE A 300 -9.91 40.36 28.22
CA ILE A 300 -10.75 39.28 28.76
C ILE A 300 -10.21 37.91 28.32
N LEU A 301 -9.85 37.74 27.04
CA LEU A 301 -9.22 36.53 26.53
C LEU A 301 -7.86 36.22 27.19
N GLU A 302 -7.03 37.25 27.41
CA GLU A 302 -5.74 37.07 28.08
C GLU A 302 -5.90 36.65 29.54
N GLN A 303 -6.85 37.24 30.27
CA GLN A 303 -7.15 36.86 31.65
C GLN A 303 -7.69 35.43 31.72
N ALA A 304 -8.59 35.05 30.81
CA ALA A 304 -9.11 33.69 30.70
C ALA A 304 -8.00 32.67 30.38
N SER A 305 -7.11 32.99 29.43
CA SER A 305 -5.96 32.14 29.09
C SER A 305 -5.01 31.92 30.27
N ARG A 306 -4.77 32.95 31.09
CA ARG A 306 -3.95 32.83 32.31
C ARG A 306 -4.62 31.93 33.36
N ARG A 307 -5.94 32.07 33.58
CA ARG A 307 -6.70 31.21 34.48
C ARG A 307 -6.68 29.74 34.01
N TYR A 308 -6.85 29.49 32.71
CA TYR A 308 -6.79 28.15 32.14
C TYR A 308 -5.42 27.48 32.31
N LYS A 309 -4.32 28.25 32.18
CA LYS A 309 -2.97 27.74 32.43
C LYS A 309 -2.72 27.37 33.89
N GLN A 310 -3.38 28.05 34.83
CA GLN A 310 -3.25 27.76 36.27
C GLN A 310 -4.09 26.55 36.72
N ARG A 311 -5.13 26.17 35.95
CA ARG A 311 -6.01 25.01 36.22
C ARG A 311 -5.54 23.70 35.60
N ARG A 312 -4.50 23.69 34.76
CA ARG A 312 -3.93 22.45 34.20
C ARG A 312 -2.99 21.81 35.24
N PRO A 313 -3.22 20.55 35.65
CA PRO A 313 -2.25 19.80 36.47
C PRO A 313 -0.96 19.53 35.69
#